data_AF-A0AAV1JH27-F1
#
_entry.id   AF-A0AAV1JH27-F1
#
_cell.length_a   1.000
_cell.length_b   1.000
_cell.length_c   1.000
_cell.angle_alpha   90.00
_cell.angle_beta   90.00
_cell.angle_gamma   90.00
#
_symmetry.space_group_name_H-M   'P 1'
#
loop_
_entity.id
_entity.type
_entity.pdbx_description
1 polymer ?
#
loop_
_entity_poly.entity_id
_entity_poly.type
_entity_poly.pdbx_seq_one_letter_code
_entity_poly.pdbx_strand_id
1 'polypeptide(L)'
;MAEEFYTSMGMKPVPPEFWRGSMLVRPPQRSVQCTASAWDFCNRIDYRIKQCTEVTMQDLISTHHEMAHIQYYLQYADQPHLFRDGANPAFHEAVANAASLSVYNLPHLQRVGLYQNKSHDPYEVTMNFLMSMALEKVAYLPFAFMVDQWRWSVFEDGVENMNTRWWQMKLRYQGVTPPIPRTEADFDPGSKYHVISDQEYIKYFLATILEFQIFEQLCVVSGHLGHLHECDVYRSRDAGRLLSEIMQAGSSKPTSEVIRSMTRGRTNRISPEALVKYFRPLELWLRVQNRDEALIGWNSNQIDVALFAPRKSAGNCGRPPLLFVVFGLCLWLIQ
;
A
#
# COMPACT_ATOMS: atom_id res chain seq x y z
N MET A 1 9.90 -16.28 -13.94
CA MET A 1 9.07 -16.45 -12.73
C MET A 1 7.75 -15.72 -12.88
N ALA A 2 7.71 -14.39 -13.03
CA ALA A 2 6.45 -13.66 -13.17
C ALA A 2 5.55 -14.13 -14.33
N GLU A 3 6.08 -14.27 -15.57
CA GLU A 3 5.28 -14.79 -16.68
C GLU A 3 4.73 -16.21 -16.40
N GLU A 4 5.55 -17.08 -15.80
CA GLU A 4 5.15 -18.44 -15.44
C GLU A 4 4.05 -18.43 -14.39
N PHE A 5 4.11 -17.55 -13.39
CA PHE A 5 3.05 -17.40 -12.37
C PHE A 5 1.68 -17.16 -13.03
N TYR A 6 1.58 -16.19 -13.94
CA TYR A 6 0.32 -15.86 -14.62
C TYR A 6 -0.11 -16.94 -15.63
N THR A 7 0.81 -17.45 -16.45
CA THR A 7 0.50 -18.52 -17.42
C THR A 7 0.13 -19.83 -16.74
N SER A 8 0.64 -20.11 -15.54
CA SER A 8 0.26 -21.28 -14.73
C SER A 8 -1.22 -21.25 -14.33
N MET A 9 -1.76 -20.04 -14.08
CA MET A 9 -3.18 -19.78 -13.81
C MET A 9 -4.01 -19.69 -15.10
N GLY A 10 -3.40 -19.88 -16.27
CA GLY A 10 -4.08 -19.87 -17.57
C GLY A 10 -4.35 -18.51 -18.16
N MET A 11 -3.61 -17.50 -17.72
CA MET A 11 -3.64 -16.18 -18.32
C MET A 11 -2.75 -16.13 -19.58
N LYS A 12 -2.87 -15.04 -20.33
CA LYS A 12 -2.17 -14.87 -21.62
C LYS A 12 -0.65 -14.77 -21.38
N PRO A 13 0.20 -15.46 -22.18
CA PRO A 13 1.64 -15.16 -22.17
C PRO A 13 1.87 -13.75 -22.70
N VAL A 14 3.00 -13.14 -22.32
CA VAL A 14 3.36 -11.83 -22.89
C VAL A 14 3.85 -11.99 -24.33
N PRO A 15 3.53 -11.05 -25.23
CA PRO A 15 3.89 -11.18 -26.64
C PRO A 15 5.42 -11.06 -26.85
N PRO A 16 5.98 -11.58 -27.95
CA PRO A 16 7.41 -11.45 -28.25
C PRO A 16 7.93 -10.00 -28.26
N GLU A 17 7.08 -9.05 -28.63
CA GLU A 17 7.34 -7.62 -28.62
C GLU A 17 7.68 -7.10 -27.23
N PHE A 18 7.04 -7.64 -26.19
CA PHE A 18 7.33 -7.29 -24.80
C PHE A 18 8.79 -7.54 -24.44
N TRP A 19 9.31 -8.72 -24.79
CA TRP A 19 10.69 -9.12 -24.48
C TRP A 19 11.71 -8.30 -25.27
N ARG A 20 11.40 -7.93 -26.52
CA ARG A 20 12.27 -7.09 -27.35
C ARG A 20 12.24 -5.61 -26.94
N GLY A 21 11.09 -5.12 -26.47
CA GLY A 21 10.85 -3.70 -26.22
C GLY A 21 11.10 -3.24 -24.78
N SER A 22 11.00 -4.13 -23.80
CA SER A 22 11.10 -3.79 -22.38
C SER A 22 12.52 -3.47 -21.94
N MET A 23 12.66 -2.59 -20.95
CA MET A 23 13.91 -2.33 -20.25
C MET A 23 13.83 -3.02 -18.88
N LEU A 24 14.43 -4.21 -18.78
CA LEU A 24 14.41 -5.05 -17.56
C LEU A 24 15.71 -4.97 -16.75
N VAL A 25 16.73 -4.28 -17.27
CA VAL A 25 18.02 -4.07 -16.60
C VAL A 25 18.45 -2.64 -16.85
N ARG A 26 19.16 -2.04 -15.88
CA ARG A 26 19.72 -0.71 -16.04
C ARG A 26 20.73 -0.70 -17.20
N PRO A 27 20.54 0.16 -18.20
CA PRO A 27 21.47 0.30 -19.31
C PRO A 27 22.76 1.02 -18.84
N PRO A 28 23.96 0.57 -19.27
CA PRO A 28 25.22 1.12 -18.75
C PRO A 28 25.53 2.54 -19.24
N GLN A 29 25.07 2.92 -20.45
CA GLN A 29 25.51 4.13 -21.15
C GLN A 29 24.44 5.23 -21.26
N ARG A 30 23.31 5.10 -20.56
CA ARG A 30 22.25 6.12 -20.60
C ARG A 30 21.66 6.37 -19.22
N SER A 31 21.41 7.65 -18.92
CA SER A 31 20.61 8.03 -17.77
C SER A 31 19.15 7.66 -18.04
N VAL A 32 18.51 7.01 -17.07
CA VAL A 32 17.11 6.57 -17.15
C VAL A 32 16.42 6.74 -15.80
N GLN A 33 15.11 6.96 -15.83
CA GLN A 33 14.28 6.90 -14.63
C GLN A 33 14.05 5.44 -14.26
N CYS A 34 14.56 5.02 -13.09
CA CYS A 34 14.53 3.61 -12.67
C CYS A 34 13.25 3.17 -11.97
N THR A 35 12.34 4.08 -11.61
CA THR A 35 11.04 3.75 -11.02
C THR A 35 10.30 2.76 -11.92
N ALA A 36 9.92 1.60 -11.38
CA ALA A 36 9.19 0.57 -12.10
C ALA A 36 7.88 1.14 -12.69
N SER A 37 7.53 0.67 -13.88
CA SER A 37 6.30 1.08 -14.58
C SER A 37 6.02 0.12 -15.73
N ALA A 38 4.75 -0.18 -15.95
CA ALA A 38 4.21 -0.87 -17.10
C ALA A 38 3.58 0.12 -18.08
N TRP A 39 3.65 -0.20 -19.37
CA TRP A 39 3.27 0.70 -20.46
C TRP A 39 2.44 -0.05 -21.51
N ASP A 40 1.25 0.46 -21.81
CA ASP A 40 0.46 0.12 -23.00
C ASP A 40 0.69 1.19 -24.07
N PHE A 41 1.11 0.79 -25.27
CA PHE A 41 1.32 1.71 -26.40
C PHE A 41 0.06 1.88 -27.26
N CYS A 42 -1.09 1.41 -26.76
CA CYS A 42 -2.44 1.62 -27.30
C CYS A 42 -2.67 1.02 -28.70
N ASN A 43 -1.75 0.22 -29.22
CA ASN A 43 -1.81 -0.40 -30.56
C ASN A 43 -2.20 -1.88 -30.54
N ARG A 44 -2.53 -2.43 -29.36
CA ARG A 44 -2.87 -3.84 -29.09
C ARG A 44 -1.72 -4.85 -29.25
N ILE A 45 -0.52 -4.39 -29.58
CA ILE A 45 0.64 -5.22 -29.93
C ILE A 45 1.77 -5.00 -28.94
N ASP A 46 2.04 -3.75 -28.58
CA ASP A 46 3.24 -3.33 -27.86
C ASP A 46 2.89 -2.95 -26.42
N TYR A 47 3.39 -3.78 -25.51
CA TYR A 47 3.28 -3.61 -24.06
C TYR A 47 4.66 -3.81 -23.46
N ARG A 48 5.06 -2.97 -22.51
CA ARG A 48 6.45 -2.96 -22.02
C ARG A 48 6.54 -2.71 -20.52
N ILE A 49 7.56 -3.27 -19.90
CA ILE A 49 8.00 -2.88 -18.55
C ILE A 49 9.30 -2.06 -18.66
N LYS A 50 9.39 -1.03 -17.82
CA LYS A 50 10.60 -0.23 -17.60
C LYS A 50 10.98 -0.28 -16.13
N GLN A 51 11.91 -1.18 -15.79
CA GLN A 51 12.42 -1.39 -14.43
C GLN A 51 13.95 -1.59 -14.46
N CYS A 52 14.66 -0.93 -13.54
CA CYS A 52 16.07 -1.20 -13.31
C CYS A 52 16.20 -2.35 -12.31
N THR A 53 15.90 -3.58 -12.75
CA THR A 53 15.75 -4.72 -11.86
C THR A 53 17.08 -5.16 -11.25
N GLU A 54 17.11 -5.24 -9.93
CA GLU A 54 18.16 -5.82 -9.09
C GLU A 54 17.72 -7.18 -8.55
N VAL A 55 18.67 -8.04 -8.18
CA VAL A 55 18.35 -9.38 -7.66
C VAL A 55 18.00 -9.30 -6.17
N THR A 56 16.77 -8.84 -5.88
CA THR A 56 16.25 -8.71 -4.52
C THR A 56 14.81 -9.22 -4.42
N MET A 57 14.34 -9.51 -3.19
CA MET A 57 12.94 -9.89 -2.95
C MET A 57 11.98 -8.76 -3.36
N GLN A 58 12.33 -7.51 -3.06
CA GLN A 58 11.54 -6.34 -3.43
C GLN A 58 11.30 -6.26 -4.94
N ASP A 59 12.36 -6.46 -5.73
CA ASP A 59 12.28 -6.39 -7.18
C ASP A 59 11.62 -7.61 -7.80
N LEU A 60 11.71 -8.79 -7.17
CA LEU A 60 10.93 -9.96 -7.54
C LEU A 60 9.43 -9.66 -7.44
N ILE A 61 8.99 -9.09 -6.32
CA ILE A 61 7.59 -8.70 -6.12
C ILE A 61 7.19 -7.58 -7.08
N SER A 62 8.00 -6.53 -7.19
CA SER A 62 7.73 -5.41 -8.10
C SER A 62 7.58 -5.91 -9.54
N THR A 63 8.41 -6.87 -9.98
CA THR A 63 8.27 -7.48 -11.31
C THR A 63 6.93 -8.21 -11.48
N HIS A 64 6.43 -8.91 -10.44
CA HIS A 64 5.11 -9.54 -10.50
C HIS A 64 3.97 -8.52 -10.53
N HIS A 65 4.11 -7.43 -9.78
CA HIS A 65 3.18 -6.30 -9.77
C HIS A 65 3.09 -5.65 -11.16
N GLU A 66 4.22 -5.27 -11.76
CA GLU A 66 4.24 -4.65 -13.10
C GLU A 66 3.73 -5.63 -14.17
N MET A 67 4.05 -6.91 -14.05
CA MET A 67 3.53 -7.93 -14.95
C MET A 67 1.99 -8.08 -14.84
N ALA A 68 1.40 -7.81 -13.68
CA ALA A 68 -0.04 -7.78 -13.53
C ALA A 68 -0.68 -6.63 -14.33
N HIS A 69 -0.05 -5.46 -14.39
CA HIS A 69 -0.49 -4.37 -15.26
C HIS A 69 -0.44 -4.78 -16.73
N ILE A 70 0.63 -5.46 -17.17
CA ILE A 70 0.71 -6.00 -18.53
C ILE A 70 -0.43 -7.00 -18.78
N GLN A 71 -0.74 -7.89 -17.83
CA GLN A 71 -1.89 -8.78 -17.94
C GLN A 71 -3.20 -7.99 -18.07
N TYR A 72 -3.39 -6.93 -17.30
CA TYR A 72 -4.56 -6.06 -17.41
C TYR A 72 -4.68 -5.49 -18.83
N TYR A 73 -3.57 -4.98 -19.37
CA TYR A 73 -3.49 -4.46 -20.73
C TYR A 73 -3.90 -5.49 -21.78
N LEU A 74 -3.35 -6.70 -21.66
CA LEU A 74 -3.67 -7.81 -22.56
C LEU A 74 -5.12 -8.27 -22.48
N GLN A 75 -5.77 -8.16 -21.32
CA GLN A 75 -7.14 -8.64 -21.13
C GLN A 75 -8.20 -7.69 -21.70
N TYR A 76 -8.01 -6.38 -21.57
CA TYR A 76 -8.94 -5.39 -22.12
C TYR A 76 -8.56 -4.89 -23.52
N ALA A 77 -7.52 -5.44 -24.15
CA ALA A 77 -6.97 -4.97 -25.44
C ALA A 77 -8.01 -4.88 -26.57
N ASP A 78 -9.08 -5.68 -26.50
CA ASP A 78 -10.16 -5.69 -27.49
C ASP A 78 -11.30 -4.72 -27.18
N GLN A 79 -11.31 -4.10 -25.99
CA GLN A 79 -12.24 -3.03 -25.67
C GLN A 79 -12.00 -1.81 -26.59
N PRO A 80 -13.06 -1.01 -26.86
CA PRO A 80 -12.90 0.33 -27.42
C PRO A 80 -11.85 1.11 -26.64
N HIS A 81 -11.06 1.95 -27.31
CA HIS A 81 -9.93 2.64 -26.69
C HIS A 81 -10.31 3.42 -25.42
N LEU A 82 -11.49 4.04 -25.41
CA LEU A 82 -12.04 4.77 -24.26
C LEU A 82 -12.29 3.90 -23.01
N PHE A 83 -12.39 2.57 -23.18
CA PHE A 83 -12.66 1.62 -22.10
C PHE A 83 -11.43 0.80 -21.66
N ARG A 84 -10.24 1.15 -22.15
CA ARG A 84 -8.96 0.50 -21.82
C ARG A 84 -8.31 1.13 -20.60
N ASP A 85 -9.00 1.03 -19.49
CA ASP A 85 -8.50 1.42 -18.17
C ASP A 85 -9.13 0.48 -17.12
N GLY A 86 -8.73 0.57 -15.87
CA GLY A 86 -9.39 -0.13 -14.78
C GLY A 86 -10.82 0.36 -14.59
N ALA A 87 -11.68 -0.47 -13.99
CA ALA A 87 -13.06 -0.11 -13.67
C ALA A 87 -13.18 1.18 -12.82
N ASN A 88 -12.13 1.51 -12.09
CA ASN A 88 -11.78 2.86 -11.63
C ASN A 88 -10.24 2.92 -11.47
N PRO A 89 -9.63 4.09 -11.16
CA PRO A 89 -8.18 4.22 -11.06
C PRO A 89 -7.50 3.29 -10.04
N ALA A 90 -8.23 2.74 -9.06
CA ALA A 90 -7.69 1.83 -8.06
C ALA A 90 -7.57 0.37 -8.56
N PHE A 91 -8.31 -0.03 -9.60
CA PHE A 91 -8.35 -1.43 -10.03
C PHE A 91 -7.02 -1.94 -10.59
N HIS A 92 -6.27 -1.09 -11.30
CA HIS A 92 -4.95 -1.44 -11.82
C HIS A 92 -4.01 -1.88 -10.69
N GLU A 93 -3.92 -1.04 -9.65
CA GLU A 93 -3.09 -1.28 -8.47
C GLU A 93 -3.62 -2.43 -7.61
N ALA A 94 -4.95 -2.51 -7.42
CA ALA A 94 -5.56 -3.54 -6.58
C ALA A 94 -5.35 -4.95 -7.13
N VAL A 95 -5.51 -5.13 -8.45
CA VAL A 95 -5.26 -6.42 -9.12
C VAL A 95 -3.79 -6.80 -9.03
N ALA A 96 -2.89 -5.85 -9.27
CA ALA A 96 -1.46 -6.07 -9.19
C ALA A 96 -1.01 -6.48 -7.78
N ASN A 97 -1.50 -5.78 -6.76
CA ASN A 97 -1.19 -6.10 -5.38
C ASN A 97 -1.82 -7.41 -4.92
N ALA A 98 -3.05 -7.71 -5.33
CA ALA A 98 -3.73 -8.97 -4.99
C ALA A 98 -2.96 -10.19 -5.52
N ALA A 99 -2.45 -10.12 -6.75
CA ALA A 99 -1.59 -11.17 -7.29
C ALA A 99 -0.28 -11.31 -6.49
N SER A 100 0.35 -10.18 -6.14
CA SER A 100 1.57 -10.16 -5.35
C SER A 100 1.41 -10.76 -3.95
N LEU A 101 0.24 -10.65 -3.30
CA LEU A 101 -0.01 -11.30 -1.98
C LEU A 101 0.26 -12.81 -2.02
N SER A 102 -0.01 -13.47 -3.15
CA SER A 102 0.34 -14.88 -3.37
C SER A 102 1.86 -15.11 -3.44
N VAL A 103 2.58 -14.18 -4.04
CA VAL A 103 4.03 -14.26 -4.29
C VAL A 103 4.84 -14.01 -3.01
N TYR A 104 4.37 -13.10 -2.16
CA TYR A 104 4.92 -12.86 -0.82
C TYR A 104 4.83 -14.09 0.09
N ASN A 105 3.86 -14.95 -0.17
CA ASN A 105 3.43 -15.97 0.78
C ASN A 105 4.48 -17.09 0.95
N LEU A 106 4.68 -17.54 2.19
CA LEU A 106 5.70 -18.54 2.53
C LEU A 106 5.51 -19.88 1.78
N PRO A 107 4.31 -20.48 1.70
CA PRO A 107 4.04 -21.61 0.82
C PRO A 107 4.50 -21.41 -0.63
N HIS A 108 4.32 -20.21 -1.19
CA HIS A 108 4.76 -19.91 -2.55
C HIS A 108 6.28 -19.93 -2.64
N LEU A 109 6.97 -19.21 -1.74
CA LEU A 109 8.44 -19.17 -1.66
C LEU A 109 9.06 -20.55 -1.46
N GLN A 110 8.40 -21.44 -0.72
CA GLN A 110 8.84 -22.84 -0.59
C GLN A 110 8.72 -23.60 -1.91
N ARG A 111 7.56 -23.49 -2.60
CA ARG A 111 7.32 -24.17 -3.88
C ARG A 111 8.32 -23.74 -4.95
N VAL A 112 8.71 -22.47 -4.99
CA VAL A 112 9.69 -21.95 -5.95
C VAL A 112 11.14 -22.08 -5.48
N GLY A 113 11.38 -22.69 -4.31
CA GLY A 113 12.72 -22.99 -3.81
C GLY A 113 13.47 -21.81 -3.17
N LEU A 114 12.79 -20.69 -2.89
CA LEU A 114 13.36 -19.48 -2.28
C LEU A 114 13.29 -19.47 -0.74
N TYR A 115 12.54 -20.38 -0.13
CA TYR A 115 12.47 -20.53 1.33
C TYR A 115 12.54 -22.01 1.74
N GLN A 116 13.43 -22.35 2.68
CA GLN A 116 13.56 -23.70 3.25
C GLN A 116 13.25 -23.65 4.75
N ASN A 117 12.14 -24.29 5.15
CA ASN A 117 11.66 -24.26 6.52
C ASN A 117 12.32 -25.35 7.37
N LYS A 118 13.58 -25.15 7.79
CA LYS A 118 14.35 -26.23 8.41
C LYS A 118 14.47 -26.17 9.95
N SER A 119 14.09 -25.08 10.63
CA SER A 119 14.38 -24.99 12.08
C SER A 119 13.52 -24.03 12.93
N HIS A 120 12.44 -23.43 12.40
CA HIS A 120 11.69 -22.41 13.13
C HIS A 120 10.27 -22.86 13.52
N ASP A 121 9.76 -22.32 14.64
CA ASP A 121 8.36 -22.50 15.05
C ASP A 121 7.43 -21.87 13.99
N PRO A 122 6.51 -22.65 13.39
CA PRO A 122 5.55 -22.13 12.42
C PRO A 122 4.75 -20.92 12.92
N TYR A 123 4.41 -20.87 14.22
CA TYR A 123 3.65 -19.77 14.80
C TYR A 123 4.42 -18.45 14.76
N GLU A 124 5.66 -18.45 15.25
CA GLU A 124 6.54 -17.27 15.26
C GLU A 124 6.82 -16.77 13.84
N VAL A 125 7.10 -17.69 12.91
CA VAL A 125 7.32 -17.36 11.50
C VAL A 125 6.10 -16.67 10.90
N THR A 126 4.89 -17.16 11.23
CA THR A 126 3.63 -16.58 10.74
C THR A 126 3.40 -15.17 11.30
N MET A 127 3.68 -14.96 12.60
CA MET A 127 3.54 -13.62 13.21
C MET A 127 4.55 -12.63 12.62
N ASN A 128 5.80 -13.05 12.40
CA ASN A 128 6.83 -12.21 11.76
C ASN A 128 6.45 -11.84 10.32
N PHE A 129 5.91 -12.80 9.57
CA PHE A 129 5.39 -12.55 8.23
C PHE A 129 4.23 -11.54 8.25
N LEU A 130 3.21 -11.77 9.08
CA LEU A 130 2.08 -10.87 9.19
C LEU A 130 2.49 -9.47 9.66
N MET A 131 3.44 -9.36 10.59
CA MET A 131 4.00 -8.08 11.04
C MET A 131 4.66 -7.33 9.87
N SER A 132 5.48 -8.03 9.08
CA SER A 132 6.12 -7.45 7.89
C SER A 132 5.08 -6.96 6.88
N MET A 133 4.05 -7.76 6.63
CA MET A 133 2.92 -7.37 5.76
C MET A 133 2.12 -6.20 6.33
N ALA A 134 1.96 -6.09 7.65
CA ALA A 134 1.24 -4.99 8.28
C ALA A 134 2.03 -3.68 8.19
N LEU A 135 3.36 -3.73 8.32
CA LEU A 135 4.23 -2.58 8.11
C LEU A 135 4.16 -2.08 6.65
N GLU A 136 4.03 -2.98 5.69
CA GLU A 136 3.90 -2.60 4.27
C GLU A 136 2.49 -2.08 3.94
N LYS A 137 1.44 -2.74 4.42
CA LYS A 137 0.06 -2.49 4.00
C LYS A 137 -0.70 -1.59 4.97
N VAL A 138 -0.75 -1.98 6.25
CA VAL A 138 -1.56 -1.29 7.27
C VAL A 138 -0.95 0.04 7.67
N ALA A 139 0.37 0.11 7.89
CA ALA A 139 1.03 1.37 8.25
C ALA A 139 1.05 2.38 7.08
N TYR A 140 0.93 1.91 5.84
CA TYR A 140 0.85 2.74 4.64
C TYR A 140 -0.53 3.38 4.43
N LEU A 141 -1.62 2.71 4.80
CA LEU A 141 -2.99 3.18 4.57
C LEU A 141 -3.24 4.63 5.02
N PRO A 142 -2.85 5.06 6.24
CA PRO A 142 -3.09 6.43 6.67
C PRO A 142 -2.28 7.45 5.86
N PHE A 143 -1.07 7.09 5.39
CA PHE A 143 -0.30 7.92 4.46
C PHE A 143 -1.06 8.07 3.14
N ALA A 144 -1.48 6.97 2.54
CA ALA A 144 -2.18 6.98 1.26
C ALA A 144 -3.49 7.78 1.31
N PHE A 145 -4.21 7.71 2.42
CA PHE A 145 -5.40 8.52 2.64
C PHE A 145 -5.08 10.02 2.73
N MET A 146 -4.08 10.39 3.53
CA MET A 146 -3.83 11.80 3.83
C MET A 146 -3.26 12.62 2.66
N VAL A 147 -2.60 12.00 1.68
CA VAL A 147 -1.99 12.75 0.55
C VAL A 147 -3.05 13.49 -0.26
N ASP A 148 -4.12 12.79 -0.67
CA ASP A 148 -5.19 13.42 -1.43
C ASP A 148 -6.14 14.23 -0.54
N GLN A 149 -6.31 13.89 0.75
CA GLN A 149 -6.98 14.79 1.70
C GLN A 149 -6.28 16.16 1.76
N TRP A 150 -4.94 16.16 1.79
CA TRP A 150 -4.16 17.39 1.73
C TRP A 150 -4.36 18.11 0.40
N ARG A 151 -4.27 17.42 -0.75
CA ARG A 151 -4.50 18.05 -2.07
C ARG A 151 -5.90 18.63 -2.22
N TRP A 152 -6.93 17.92 -1.76
CA TRP A 152 -8.31 18.42 -1.77
C TRP A 152 -8.42 19.69 -0.93
N SER A 153 -7.82 19.73 0.27
CA SER A 153 -7.79 20.98 1.07
C SER A 153 -7.08 22.12 0.35
N VAL A 154 -6.04 21.85 -0.45
CA VAL A 154 -5.37 22.90 -1.25
C VAL A 154 -6.26 23.37 -2.40
N PHE A 155 -6.97 22.45 -3.05
CA PHE A 155 -7.89 22.78 -4.15
C PHE A 155 -9.14 23.54 -3.67
N GLU A 156 -9.64 23.22 -2.48
CA GLU A 156 -10.84 23.83 -1.90
C GLU A 156 -10.53 25.13 -1.16
N ASP A 157 -9.52 25.12 -0.29
CA ASP A 157 -9.23 26.25 0.62
C ASP A 157 -8.10 27.17 0.13
N GLY A 158 -7.43 26.83 -0.98
CA GLY A 158 -6.34 27.61 -1.57
C GLY A 158 -4.94 27.21 -1.06
N VAL A 159 -3.93 28.03 -1.37
CA VAL A 159 -2.50 27.68 -1.22
C VAL A 159 -1.84 28.19 0.08
N GLU A 160 -2.61 28.82 0.97
CA GLU A 160 -2.06 29.29 2.25
C GLU A 160 -1.81 28.13 3.21
N ASN A 161 -0.74 28.20 4.01
CA ASN A 161 -0.44 27.22 5.06
C ASN A 161 -0.33 25.76 4.55
N MET A 162 0.14 25.56 3.31
CA MET A 162 0.26 24.24 2.69
C MET A 162 1.11 23.29 3.53
N ASN A 163 2.26 23.75 4.02
CA ASN A 163 3.19 22.90 4.73
C ASN A 163 2.69 22.58 6.15
N THR A 164 2.09 23.56 6.83
CA THR A 164 1.44 23.38 8.12
C THR A 164 0.30 22.37 8.03
N ARG A 165 -0.59 22.49 7.04
CA ARG A 165 -1.69 21.54 6.83
C ARG A 165 -1.19 20.12 6.55
N TRP A 166 -0.12 19.98 5.77
CA TRP A 166 0.53 18.69 5.55
C TRP A 166 0.94 18.03 6.87
N TRP A 167 1.66 18.74 7.73
CA TRP A 167 2.11 18.20 9.02
C TRP A 167 0.98 17.97 10.03
N GLN A 168 -0.07 18.79 10.01
CA GLN A 168 -1.28 18.52 10.79
C GLN A 168 -1.93 17.19 10.38
N MET A 169 -2.01 16.91 9.08
CA MET A 169 -2.53 15.63 8.58
C MET A 169 -1.59 14.46 8.85
N LYS A 170 -0.27 14.64 8.73
CA LYS A 170 0.74 13.62 9.12
C LYS A 170 0.55 13.21 10.58
N LEU A 171 0.39 14.19 11.46
CA LEU A 171 0.12 13.92 12.87
C LEU A 171 -1.25 13.26 13.05
N ARG A 172 -2.32 13.82 12.48
CA ARG A 172 -3.69 13.33 12.65
C ARG A 172 -3.86 11.87 12.20
N TYR A 173 -3.34 11.53 11.04
CA TYR A 173 -3.55 10.21 10.44
C TYR A 173 -2.43 9.21 10.74
N GLN A 174 -1.17 9.66 10.86
CA GLN A 174 -0.04 8.75 11.04
C GLN A 174 0.63 8.81 12.42
N GLY A 175 0.40 9.87 13.20
CA GLY A 175 1.09 10.03 14.49
C GLY A 175 2.55 10.43 14.35
N VAL A 176 2.90 11.07 13.22
CA VAL A 176 4.27 11.44 12.90
C VAL A 176 4.42 12.96 12.94
N THR A 177 5.44 13.41 13.67
CA THR A 177 5.85 14.82 13.75
C THR A 177 7.14 15.06 12.95
N PRO A 178 7.39 16.29 12.49
CA PRO A 178 8.65 16.58 11.83
C PRO A 178 9.81 16.57 12.85
N PRO A 179 10.97 15.99 12.52
CA PRO A 179 12.12 15.94 13.43
C PRO A 179 12.79 17.30 13.64
N ILE A 180 12.53 18.26 12.75
CA ILE A 180 12.98 19.65 12.85
C ILE A 180 11.80 20.59 12.59
N PRO A 181 11.76 21.79 13.18
CA PRO A 181 10.72 22.77 12.90
C PRO A 181 10.65 23.08 11.40
N ARG A 182 9.42 23.17 10.88
CA ARG A 182 9.13 23.51 9.47
C ARG A 182 8.38 24.83 9.40
N THR A 183 8.51 25.51 8.29
CA THR A 183 7.86 26.80 8.01
C THR A 183 7.12 26.73 6.67
N GLU A 184 6.38 27.78 6.30
CA GLU A 184 5.78 27.88 4.96
C GLU A 184 6.79 28.24 3.86
N ALA A 185 8.06 28.50 4.21
CA ALA A 185 9.15 28.55 3.22
C ALA A 185 9.54 27.13 2.74
N ASP A 186 9.14 26.09 3.47
CA ASP A 186 9.31 24.70 3.09
C ASP A 186 8.10 24.18 2.29
N PHE A 187 8.34 23.22 1.40
CA PHE A 187 7.29 22.52 0.66
C PHE A 187 7.50 21.00 0.71
N ASP A 188 7.33 20.42 1.90
CA ASP A 188 7.51 19.00 2.16
C ASP A 188 6.62 18.08 1.30
N PRO A 189 5.33 18.38 1.04
CA PRO A 189 4.54 17.56 0.12
C PRO A 189 5.15 17.48 -1.29
N GLY A 190 5.89 18.50 -1.75
CA GLY A 190 6.61 18.47 -3.02
C GLY A 190 7.75 17.45 -3.12
N SER A 191 8.22 16.93 -1.98
CA SER A 191 9.21 15.84 -1.97
C SER A 191 8.60 14.47 -2.32
N LYS A 192 7.26 14.37 -2.40
CA LYS A 192 6.56 13.17 -2.86
C LYS A 192 6.30 13.28 -4.36
N TYR A 193 6.88 12.35 -5.12
CA TYR A 193 6.79 12.30 -6.59
C TYR A 193 5.38 12.55 -7.15
N HIS A 194 4.37 11.88 -6.61
CA HIS A 194 2.98 11.98 -7.07
C HIS A 194 2.38 13.38 -6.94
N VAL A 195 2.84 14.18 -5.98
CA VAL A 195 2.39 15.57 -5.83
C VAL A 195 2.93 16.43 -6.96
N ILE A 196 4.23 16.36 -7.25
CA ILE A 196 4.87 17.19 -8.31
C ILE A 196 4.63 16.67 -9.73
N SER A 197 4.24 15.41 -9.88
CA SER A 197 3.88 14.80 -11.18
C SER A 197 2.37 14.83 -11.46
N ASP A 198 1.60 15.51 -10.61
CA ASP A 198 0.15 15.64 -10.70
C ASP A 198 -0.60 14.30 -10.88
N GLN A 199 -0.24 13.31 -10.06
CA GLN A 199 -0.88 12.00 -10.06
C GLN A 199 -1.79 11.85 -8.84
N GLU A 200 -3.03 11.44 -9.05
CA GLU A 200 -3.99 11.11 -7.98
C GLU A 200 -3.44 10.02 -7.04
N TYR A 201 -3.64 10.17 -5.73
CA TYR A 201 -3.08 9.28 -4.71
C TYR A 201 -4.14 8.42 -4.01
N ILE A 202 -5.41 8.84 -4.01
CA ILE A 202 -6.53 8.14 -3.39
C ILE A 202 -6.71 6.73 -3.98
N LYS A 203 -6.29 6.52 -5.23
CA LYS A 203 -6.28 5.20 -5.86
C LYS A 203 -5.46 4.18 -5.07
N TYR A 204 -4.35 4.57 -4.44
CA TYR A 204 -3.54 3.65 -3.63
C TYR A 204 -4.26 3.24 -2.35
N PHE A 205 -4.97 4.17 -1.68
CA PHE A 205 -5.76 3.84 -0.49
C PHE A 205 -6.89 2.84 -0.82
N LEU A 206 -7.65 3.13 -1.88
CA LEU A 206 -8.73 2.23 -2.32
C LEU A 206 -8.18 0.91 -2.84
N ALA A 207 -7.04 0.92 -3.54
CA ALA A 207 -6.39 -0.28 -4.02
C ALA A 207 -5.93 -1.19 -2.88
N THR A 208 -5.35 -0.63 -1.82
CA THR A 208 -4.94 -1.41 -0.64
C THR A 208 -6.11 -2.05 0.10
N ILE A 209 -7.32 -1.48 0.03
CA ILE A 209 -8.51 -2.15 0.58
C ILE A 209 -9.00 -3.23 -0.39
N LEU A 210 -9.11 -2.87 -1.67
CA LEU A 210 -9.67 -3.71 -2.71
C LEU A 210 -8.79 -4.93 -3.03
N GLU A 211 -7.45 -4.84 -2.88
CA GLU A 211 -6.52 -5.95 -3.13
C GLU A 211 -6.85 -7.16 -2.26
N PHE A 212 -7.17 -6.97 -0.97
CA PHE A 212 -7.55 -8.06 -0.08
C PHE A 212 -8.93 -8.61 -0.43
N GLN A 213 -9.87 -7.75 -0.84
CA GLN A 213 -11.20 -8.18 -1.28
C GLN A 213 -11.13 -9.04 -2.55
N ILE A 214 -10.30 -8.64 -3.53
CA ILE A 214 -10.01 -9.44 -4.73
C ILE A 214 -9.33 -10.75 -4.32
N PHE A 215 -8.27 -10.66 -3.50
CA PHE A 215 -7.49 -11.83 -3.08
C PHE A 215 -8.36 -12.86 -2.36
N GLU A 216 -9.26 -12.44 -1.47
CA GLU A 216 -10.22 -13.36 -0.83
C GLU A 216 -11.06 -14.10 -1.87
N GLN A 217 -11.58 -13.43 -2.91
CA GLN A 217 -12.36 -14.13 -3.94
C GLN A 217 -11.49 -15.09 -4.75
N LEU A 218 -10.24 -14.72 -5.08
CA LEU A 218 -9.29 -15.61 -5.76
C LEU A 218 -9.01 -16.87 -4.91
N CYS A 219 -8.84 -16.73 -3.60
CA CYS A 219 -8.63 -17.83 -2.67
C CYS A 219 -9.85 -18.74 -2.55
N VAL A 220 -11.05 -18.14 -2.49
CA VAL A 220 -12.32 -18.89 -2.45
C VAL A 220 -12.50 -19.74 -3.71
N VAL A 221 -12.28 -19.17 -4.90
CA VAL A 221 -12.41 -19.94 -6.15
C VAL A 221 -11.28 -20.95 -6.36
N SER A 222 -10.14 -20.76 -5.70
CA SER A 222 -9.04 -21.74 -5.67
C SER A 222 -9.27 -22.89 -4.69
N GLY A 223 -10.38 -22.88 -3.93
CA GLY A 223 -10.70 -23.92 -2.96
C GLY A 223 -9.85 -23.85 -1.68
N HIS A 224 -9.25 -22.70 -1.35
CA HIS A 224 -8.49 -22.54 -0.11
C HIS A 224 -9.41 -22.56 1.11
N LEU A 225 -9.06 -23.38 2.11
CA LEU A 225 -9.84 -23.56 3.35
C LEU A 225 -9.19 -22.97 4.60
N GLY A 226 -7.90 -22.61 4.53
CA GLY A 226 -7.10 -22.12 5.65
C GLY A 226 -7.27 -20.63 5.93
N HIS A 227 -6.33 -20.06 6.69
CA HIS A 227 -6.33 -18.62 6.92
C HIS A 227 -6.02 -17.87 5.62
N LEU A 228 -6.62 -16.69 5.44
CA LEU A 228 -6.50 -15.96 4.17
C LEU A 228 -5.04 -15.64 3.82
N HIS A 229 -4.20 -15.34 4.81
CA HIS A 229 -2.78 -15.04 4.61
C HIS A 229 -1.92 -16.25 4.22
N GLU A 230 -2.46 -17.47 4.28
CA GLU A 230 -1.78 -18.70 3.87
C GLU A 230 -2.12 -19.09 2.42
N CYS A 231 -3.07 -18.41 1.80
CA CYS A 231 -3.52 -18.71 0.45
C CYS A 231 -2.43 -18.48 -0.60
N ASP A 232 -2.26 -19.42 -1.53
CA ASP A 232 -1.44 -19.25 -2.73
C ASP A 232 -2.24 -19.71 -3.95
N VAL A 233 -2.55 -18.76 -4.84
CA VAL A 233 -3.37 -18.96 -6.04
C VAL A 233 -2.55 -19.46 -7.23
N TYR A 234 -1.24 -19.63 -7.07
CA TYR A 234 -0.37 -20.20 -8.09
C TYR A 234 -0.93 -21.53 -8.64
N ARG A 235 -0.93 -21.67 -9.98
CA ARG A 235 -1.50 -22.79 -10.74
C ARG A 235 -3.03 -22.98 -10.64
N SER A 236 -3.75 -22.11 -9.94
CA SER A 236 -5.21 -22.15 -9.91
C SER A 236 -5.80 -21.55 -11.19
N ARG A 237 -6.26 -22.42 -12.09
CA ARG A 237 -6.96 -21.99 -13.32
C ARG A 237 -8.26 -21.25 -13.02
N ASP A 238 -8.89 -21.55 -11.89
CA ASP A 238 -10.14 -20.93 -11.47
C ASP A 238 -9.91 -19.49 -10.97
N ALA A 239 -8.83 -19.26 -10.22
CA ALA A 239 -8.40 -17.91 -9.89
C ALA A 239 -8.01 -17.12 -11.13
N GLY A 240 -7.26 -17.71 -12.06
CA GLY A 240 -6.89 -17.05 -13.32
C GLY A 240 -8.09 -16.66 -14.18
N ARG A 241 -9.15 -17.47 -14.22
CA ARG A 241 -10.41 -17.11 -14.89
C ARG A 241 -11.08 -15.91 -14.23
N LEU A 242 -11.26 -15.93 -12.91
CA LEU A 242 -11.85 -14.80 -12.17
C LEU A 242 -11.01 -13.51 -12.35
N LEU A 243 -9.70 -13.63 -12.26
CA LEU A 243 -8.77 -12.51 -12.41
C LEU A 243 -8.84 -11.92 -13.84
N SER A 244 -8.96 -12.78 -14.86
CA SER A 244 -9.15 -12.35 -16.26
C SER A 244 -10.51 -11.68 -16.47
N GLU A 245 -11.59 -12.19 -15.86
CA GLU A 245 -12.92 -11.59 -15.94
C GLU A 245 -12.96 -10.17 -15.34
N ILE A 246 -12.28 -9.95 -14.21
CA ILE A 246 -12.15 -8.62 -13.60
C ILE A 246 -11.46 -7.65 -14.57
N MET A 247 -10.35 -8.08 -15.19
CA MET A 247 -9.54 -7.21 -16.06
C MET A 247 -10.19 -6.96 -17.43
N GLN A 248 -10.85 -7.96 -18.01
CA GLN A 248 -11.44 -7.87 -19.34
C GLN A 248 -12.55 -6.82 -19.44
N ALA A 249 -13.22 -6.53 -18.32
CA ALA A 249 -14.23 -5.48 -18.26
C ALA A 249 -13.64 -4.08 -18.58
N GLY A 250 -12.37 -3.85 -18.28
CA GLY A 250 -11.78 -2.52 -18.32
C GLY A 250 -12.65 -1.49 -17.59
N SER A 251 -12.85 -0.32 -18.19
CA SER A 251 -13.76 0.72 -17.70
C SER A 251 -15.11 0.73 -18.40
N SER A 252 -15.45 -0.36 -19.13
CA SER A 252 -16.74 -0.48 -19.84
C SER A 252 -17.96 -0.68 -18.93
N LYS A 253 -17.73 -1.00 -17.64
CA LYS A 253 -18.77 -1.27 -16.66
C LYS A 253 -18.57 -0.43 -15.40
N PRO A 254 -19.65 -0.03 -14.70
CA PRO A 254 -19.54 0.59 -13.40
C PRO A 254 -18.77 -0.30 -12.42
N THR A 255 -17.92 0.31 -11.60
CA THR A 255 -17.11 -0.39 -10.60
C THR A 255 -17.96 -1.30 -9.69
N SER A 256 -19.14 -0.84 -9.29
CA SER A 256 -20.06 -1.60 -8.44
C SER A 256 -20.55 -2.88 -9.10
N GLU A 257 -20.71 -2.91 -10.44
CA GLU A 257 -21.07 -4.10 -11.19
C GLU A 257 -19.91 -5.10 -11.25
N VAL A 258 -18.68 -4.61 -11.46
CA VAL A 258 -17.47 -5.45 -11.46
C VAL A 258 -17.28 -6.11 -10.08
N ILE A 259 -17.43 -5.34 -8.99
CA ILE A 259 -17.37 -5.87 -7.61
C ILE A 259 -18.50 -6.87 -7.36
N ARG A 260 -19.71 -6.58 -7.83
CA ARG A 260 -20.84 -7.51 -7.71
C ARG A 260 -20.59 -8.83 -8.43
N SER A 261 -20.02 -8.79 -9.63
CA SER A 261 -19.68 -9.99 -10.40
C SER A 261 -18.61 -10.81 -9.69
N MET A 262 -17.49 -10.18 -9.31
CA MET A 262 -16.34 -10.90 -8.72
C MET A 262 -16.68 -11.52 -7.36
N THR A 263 -17.60 -10.91 -6.60
CA THR A 263 -18.07 -11.42 -5.30
C THR A 263 -19.31 -12.32 -5.42
N ARG A 264 -19.73 -12.68 -6.64
CA ARG A 264 -20.92 -13.50 -6.92
C ARG A 264 -22.18 -12.96 -6.24
N GLY A 265 -22.34 -11.65 -6.25
CA GLY A 265 -23.51 -10.94 -5.72
C GLY A 265 -23.49 -10.64 -4.22
N ARG A 266 -22.45 -11.02 -3.46
CA ARG A 266 -22.39 -10.78 -2.01
C ARG A 266 -22.32 -9.30 -1.65
N THR A 267 -21.60 -8.50 -2.43
CA THR A 267 -21.48 -7.05 -2.24
C THR A 267 -21.24 -6.36 -3.57
N ASN A 268 -21.57 -5.08 -3.67
CA ASN A 268 -21.23 -4.22 -4.80
C ASN A 268 -20.37 -3.02 -4.36
N ARG A 269 -19.80 -3.10 -3.15
CA ARG A 269 -19.01 -2.04 -2.51
C ARG A 269 -17.61 -2.53 -2.19
N ILE A 270 -16.67 -1.58 -2.17
CA ILE A 270 -15.34 -1.79 -1.59
C ILE A 270 -15.52 -2.00 -0.08
N SER A 271 -14.92 -3.07 0.47
CA SER A 271 -15.07 -3.46 1.88
C SER A 271 -13.70 -3.78 2.51
N PRO A 272 -13.41 -3.30 3.74
CA PRO A 272 -12.19 -3.62 4.46
C PRO A 272 -12.23 -4.99 5.16
N GLU A 273 -13.34 -5.72 5.10
CA GLU A 273 -13.53 -6.98 5.84
C GLU A 273 -12.44 -8.02 5.52
N ALA A 274 -12.07 -8.16 4.24
CA ALA A 274 -11.03 -9.10 3.82
C ALA A 274 -9.64 -8.69 4.34
N LEU A 275 -9.33 -7.39 4.40
CA LEU A 275 -8.10 -6.87 4.98
C LEU A 275 -8.05 -7.20 6.49
N VAL A 276 -9.12 -6.91 7.21
CA VAL A 276 -9.21 -7.23 8.65
C VAL A 276 -9.08 -8.74 8.88
N LYS A 277 -9.74 -9.56 8.06
CA LYS A 277 -9.65 -11.03 8.12
C LYS A 277 -8.23 -11.53 7.87
N TYR A 278 -7.50 -10.93 6.92
CA TYR A 278 -6.10 -11.29 6.63
C TYR A 278 -5.22 -11.09 7.86
N PHE A 279 -5.33 -9.93 8.52
CA PHE A 279 -4.49 -9.55 9.66
C PHE A 279 -5.03 -9.96 11.03
N ARG A 280 -6.20 -10.61 11.11
CA ARG A 280 -6.85 -10.96 12.38
C ARG A 280 -5.93 -11.69 13.37
N PRO A 281 -5.09 -12.66 12.98
CA PRO A 281 -4.16 -13.31 13.91
C PRO A 281 -3.16 -12.33 14.52
N LEU A 282 -2.60 -11.42 13.71
CA LEU A 282 -1.67 -10.39 14.17
C LEU A 282 -2.36 -9.36 15.06
N GLU A 283 -3.58 -8.94 14.71
CA GLU A 283 -4.38 -8.02 15.53
C GLU A 283 -4.58 -8.58 16.94
N LEU A 284 -4.94 -9.86 17.06
CA LEU A 284 -5.12 -10.52 18.35
C LEU A 284 -3.80 -10.61 19.12
N TRP A 285 -2.69 -10.93 18.43
CA TRP A 285 -1.37 -10.96 19.06
C TRP A 285 -0.96 -9.57 19.58
N LEU A 286 -1.13 -8.52 18.78
CA LEU A 286 -0.80 -7.14 19.16
C LEU A 286 -1.64 -6.63 20.34
N ARG A 287 -2.91 -7.01 20.44
CA ARG A 287 -3.76 -6.70 21.61
C ARG A 287 -3.19 -7.29 22.90
N VAL A 288 -2.62 -8.49 22.83
CA VAL A 288 -1.98 -9.14 23.99
C VAL A 288 -0.67 -8.44 24.34
N GLN A 289 0.17 -8.14 23.34
CA GLN A 289 1.46 -7.47 23.58
C GLN A 289 1.29 -6.06 24.15
N ASN A 290 0.29 -5.32 23.68
CA ASN A 290 0.05 -3.93 24.07
C ASN A 290 -0.95 -3.80 25.24
N ARG A 291 -1.30 -4.89 25.93
CA ARG A 291 -2.32 -4.86 26.99
C ARG A 291 -1.95 -3.95 28.17
N ASP A 292 -0.64 -3.82 28.42
CA ASP A 292 -0.07 -3.07 29.54
C ASP A 292 0.38 -1.67 29.11
N GLU A 293 0.17 -1.29 27.83
CA GLU A 293 0.44 0.05 27.34
C GLU A 293 -0.60 1.04 27.87
N ALA A 294 -0.14 2.07 28.59
CA ALA A 294 -1.02 3.07 29.19
C ALA A 294 -1.79 3.93 28.16
N LEU A 295 -1.27 4.04 26.94
CA LEU A 295 -1.86 4.82 25.86
C LEU A 295 -1.66 4.11 24.51
N ILE A 296 -2.76 3.80 23.82
CA ILE A 296 -2.76 3.36 22.43
C ILE A 296 -3.25 4.52 21.57
N GLY A 297 -2.36 5.04 20.72
CA GLY A 297 -2.58 6.22 19.91
C GLY A 297 -1.67 7.38 20.34
N TRP A 298 -1.97 8.58 19.86
CA TRP A 298 -1.18 9.77 20.12
C TRP A 298 -2.09 10.99 20.22
N ASN A 299 -1.57 12.05 20.85
CA ASN A 299 -2.28 13.32 20.93
C ASN A 299 -2.06 14.11 19.63
N SER A 300 -3.14 14.64 19.07
CA SER A 300 -3.12 15.46 17.84
C SER A 300 -3.34 16.96 18.11
N ASN A 301 -3.55 17.37 19.36
CA ASN A 301 -3.67 18.77 19.73
C ASN A 301 -2.31 19.47 19.56
N GLN A 302 -2.28 20.57 18.79
CA GLN A 302 -1.05 21.32 18.48
C GLN A 302 -0.26 21.76 19.74
N ILE A 303 -0.94 22.01 20.85
CA ILE A 303 -0.32 22.41 22.12
C ILE A 303 0.51 21.25 22.71
N ASP A 304 0.05 20.01 22.55
CA ASP A 304 0.70 18.82 23.10
C ASP A 304 1.81 18.28 22.20
N VAL A 305 1.82 18.64 20.91
CA VAL A 305 2.92 18.37 19.97
C VAL A 305 4.21 19.07 20.41
N ALA A 306 4.09 20.24 21.03
CA ALA A 306 5.25 20.98 21.56
C ALA A 306 6.00 20.20 22.66
N LEU A 307 5.33 19.26 23.36
CA LEU A 307 5.97 18.37 24.34
C LEU A 307 6.87 17.31 23.69
N PHE A 308 6.62 16.96 22.43
CA PHE A 308 7.38 15.96 21.66
C PHE A 308 8.36 16.57 20.65
N ALA A 309 8.46 17.89 20.59
CA ALA A 309 9.51 18.55 19.81
C ALA A 309 10.87 18.21 20.42
N PRO A 310 11.89 17.83 19.62
CA PRO A 310 13.22 17.58 20.15
C PRO A 310 13.70 18.85 20.85
N ARG A 311 14.09 18.71 22.13
CA ARG A 311 14.74 19.78 22.88
C ARG A 311 15.85 20.34 21.99
N LYS A 312 15.67 21.58 21.51
CA LYS A 312 16.75 22.33 20.88
C LYS A 312 17.97 22.19 21.78
N SER A 313 19.10 21.82 21.17
CA SER A 313 20.40 21.64 21.79
C SER A 313 20.58 22.57 22.99
N ALA A 314 20.88 21.99 24.15
CA ALA A 314 21.39 22.70 25.29
C ALA A 314 22.60 23.54 24.84
N GLY A 315 22.35 24.83 24.63
CA GLY A 315 23.29 25.80 24.10
C GLY A 315 23.09 27.14 24.78
N ASN A 316 22.98 27.12 26.12
CA ASN A 316 23.53 28.11 27.02
C ASN A 316 23.15 27.73 28.45
N CYS A 317 24.14 27.24 29.19
CA CYS A 317 24.11 27.20 30.64
C CYS A 317 24.22 28.64 31.15
N GLY A 318 23.11 29.37 31.11
CA GLY A 318 22.94 30.68 31.73
C GLY A 318 22.11 30.51 32.99
N ARG A 319 22.69 30.91 34.13
CA ARG A 319 22.19 30.87 35.52
C ARG A 319 20.66 30.90 35.70
N PRO A 320 20.11 30.19 36.71
CA PRO A 320 18.68 30.25 37.00
C PRO A 320 18.32 31.63 37.60
N PRO A 321 17.15 32.22 37.28
CA PRO A 321 16.59 33.24 38.13
C PRO A 321 16.03 32.57 39.39
N LEU A 322 16.38 33.11 40.55
CA LEU A 322 15.79 32.76 41.85
C LEU A 322 14.26 32.89 41.77
N LEU A 323 13.55 31.76 41.79
CA LEU A 323 12.14 31.72 42.10
C LEU A 323 12.00 31.43 43.59
N PHE A 324 11.56 32.46 44.32
CA PHE A 324 11.16 32.39 45.71
C PHE A 324 10.03 31.35 45.86
N VAL A 325 10.30 30.28 46.60
CA VAL A 325 9.27 29.38 47.12
C VAL A 325 8.69 30.04 48.37
N VAL A 326 7.49 30.61 48.26
CA VAL A 326 6.69 30.97 49.43
C VAL A 326 5.85 29.77 49.81
N PHE A 327 6.24 29.09 50.89
CA PHE A 327 5.38 28.17 51.61
C PHE A 327 4.26 28.97 52.29
N GLY A 328 3.02 28.74 51.87
CA GLY A 328 1.82 29.22 52.54
C GLY A 328 1.01 28.06 53.10
N LEU A 329 1.39 27.59 54.29
CA LEU A 329 0.50 26.85 55.17
C LEU A 329 -0.50 27.84 55.77
N CYS A 330 -1.80 27.65 55.55
CA CYS A 330 -2.79 28.02 56.56
C CYS A 330 -4.08 27.21 56.40
N LEU A 331 -4.40 26.46 57.46
CA LEU A 331 -5.69 25.84 57.73
C LEU A 331 -6.80 26.89 57.92
N TRP A 332 -8.05 26.43 57.71
CA TRP A 332 -9.33 26.68 58.41
C TRP A 332 -10.48 26.88 57.39
N LEU A 333 -11.37 25.90 57.16
CA LEU A 333 -12.60 25.52 57.91
C LEU A 333 -13.74 26.57 57.90
N ILE A 334 -14.91 26.09 57.45
CA ILE A 334 -16.31 26.58 57.64
C ILE A 334 -16.84 27.56 56.57
N GLN A 335 -17.65 27.06 55.63
CA GLN A 335 -19.12 27.00 55.77
C GLN A 335 -19.74 25.98 54.81
#